data_AF-A0A1W9L1V3-F1
#
_entry.id   AF-A0A1W9L1V3-F1
#
_cell.length_a   1.000
_cell.length_b   1.000
_cell.length_c   1.000
_cell.angle_alpha   90.00
_cell.angle_beta   90.00
_cell.angle_gamma   90.00
#
_symmetry.space_group_name_H-M   'P 1'
#
loop_
_entity.id
_entity.type
_entity.pdbx_description
1 polymer ?
#
loop_
_entity_poly.entity_id
_entity_poly.type
_entity_poly.pdbx_seq_one_letter_code
_entity_poly.pdbx_strand_id
1 'polypeptide(L)' 'MILSDDIAITPTLKLSDFSEITLIARISHSGVATPQAGDLQGQMNIAIHVNQVNLVIDQVLP' A
#
# COMPACT_ATOMS: atom_id res chain seq x y z
N MET A 1 1.78 3.09 -13.38
CA MET A 1 3.08 2.84 -12.72
C MET A 1 3.00 1.47 -12.07
N ILE A 2 4.02 0.61 -12.25
CA ILE A 2 4.03 -0.75 -11.71
C ILE A 2 4.91 -0.74 -10.46
N LEU A 3 4.45 -1.37 -9.38
CA LEU A 3 5.27 -1.56 -8.18
C LEU A 3 6.26 -2.71 -8.42
N SER A 4 7.54 -2.37 -8.57
CA SER A 4 8.66 -3.30 -8.76
C SER A 4 9.82 -2.94 -7.84
N ASP A 5 10.80 -3.84 -7.72
CA ASP A 5 12.02 -3.60 -6.93
C ASP A 5 12.79 -2.34 -7.37
N ASP A 6 12.68 -1.94 -8.63
CA ASP A 6 13.33 -0.74 -9.17
C ASP A 6 12.77 0.57 -8.60
N ILE A 7 11.54 0.53 -8.07
CA ILE A 7 10.89 1.68 -7.44
C ILE A 7 10.79 1.54 -5.92
N ALA A 8 11.53 0.59 -5.34
CA ALA A 8 11.63 0.46 -3.89
C ALA A 8 12.21 1.76 -3.29
N ILE A 9 11.45 2.40 -2.39
CA ILE A 9 11.84 3.65 -1.74
C ILE A 9 13.13 3.47 -0.92
N THR A 10 13.36 2.26 -0.42
CA THR A 10 14.59 1.88 0.28
C THR A 10 15.33 0.83 -0.56
N PRO A 11 16.42 1.18 -1.28
CA PRO A 11 17.07 0.28 -2.23
C PRO A 11 17.59 -1.04 -1.65
N THR A 12 17.83 -1.09 -0.34
CA THR A 12 18.29 -2.29 0.39
C THR A 12 17.16 -3.20 0.86
N LEU A 13 15.89 -2.82 0.67
CA LEU A 13 14.71 -3.60 1.03
C LEU A 13 13.89 -3.86 -0.24
N LYS A 14 14.26 -4.92 -0.97
CA LYS A 14 13.55 -5.32 -2.19
C LYS A 14 12.24 -6.02 -1.83
N LEU A 15 11.21 -5.84 -2.64
CA LEU A 15 9.94 -6.53 -2.47
C LEU A 15 10.14 -8.04 -2.64
N SER A 16 11.04 -8.46 -3.52
CA SER A 16 11.39 -9.86 -3.76
C SER A 16 11.94 -10.61 -2.54
N ASP A 17 12.46 -9.89 -1.54
CA ASP A 17 13.11 -10.50 -0.37
C ASP A 17 12.10 -10.97 0.69
N PHE A 18 10.82 -10.61 0.54
CA PHE A 18 9.75 -10.94 1.47
C PHE A 18 8.76 -11.93 0.87
N SER A 19 8.26 -12.88 1.67
CA SER A 19 7.23 -13.83 1.22
C SER A 19 5.83 -13.21 1.10
N GLU A 20 5.60 -12.12 1.84
CA GLU A 20 4.30 -11.44 1.93
C GLU A 20 4.53 -9.94 2.13
N ILE A 21 3.62 -9.12 1.60
CA ILE A 21 3.63 -7.68 1.76
C ILE A 21 2.24 -7.19 2.21
N THR A 22 2.23 -6.07 2.95
CA THR A 22 1.00 -5.35 3.28
C THR A 22 0.80 -4.24 2.25
N LEU A 23 -0.31 -4.30 1.51
CA LEU A 23 -0.73 -3.26 0.60
C LEU A 23 -1.72 -2.33 1.31
N ILE A 24 -1.46 -1.03 1.26
CA ILE A 24 -2.32 0.01 1.82
C ILE A 24 -2.65 1.00 0.71
N ALA A 25 -3.94 1.22 0.48
CA ALA A 25 -4.43 2.32 -0.35
C ALA A 25 -5.13 3.35 0.54
N ARG A 26 -4.78 4.63 0.38
CA ARG A 26 -5.34 5.72 1.16
C ARG A 26 -5.83 6.84 0.25
N ILE A 27 -7.01 7.37 0.54
CA ILE A 27 -7.54 8.62 -0.02
C ILE A 27 -7.44 9.66 1.08
N SER A 28 -6.60 10.67 0.88
CA SER A 28 -6.49 11.79 1.82
C SER A 28 -7.63 12.77 1.61
N HIS A 29 -8.37 13.06 2.68
CA HIS A 29 -9.41 14.09 2.62
C HIS A 29 -8.81 15.51 2.57
N SER A 30 -7.66 15.74 3.23
CA SER A 30 -7.00 17.05 3.31
C SER A 30 -5.98 17.31 2.19
N GLY A 31 -5.65 16.30 1.38
CA GLY A 31 -4.65 16.41 0.31
C GLY A 31 -3.20 16.38 0.80
N VAL A 32 -2.96 15.95 2.05
CA VAL A 32 -1.63 15.88 2.66
C VAL A 32 -1.10 14.43 2.60
N ALA A 33 0.21 14.29 2.40
CA ALA A 33 0.86 12.99 2.31
C ALA A 33 0.91 12.23 3.66
N THR A 34 0.83 12.93 4.79
CA THR A 34 0.77 12.31 6.12
C THR A 34 -0.65 11.81 6.42
N PRO A 35 -0.81 10.63 7.06
CA PRO A 35 -2.13 10.14 7.45
C PRO A 35 -2.79 11.08 8.45
N GLN A 36 -4.09 11.32 8.29
CA GLN A 36 -4.88 12.14 9.20
C GLN A 36 -6.25 11.50 9.49
N ALA A 37 -6.85 11.90 10.60
CA ALA A 37 -8.22 11.56 10.95
C ALA A 37 -9.17 11.97 9.82
N GLY A 38 -10.08 11.06 9.44
CA GLY A 38 -11.03 11.26 8.33
C GLY A 38 -10.53 10.84 6.96
N ASP A 39 -9.25 10.46 6.80
CA ASP A 39 -8.78 9.79 5.59
C ASP A 39 -9.47 8.42 5.44
N LEU A 40 -9.70 8.00 4.19
CA LEU A 40 -10.22 6.67 3.89
C LEU A 40 -9.06 5.73 3.56
N GLN A 41 -9.08 4.53 4.12
CA GLN A 41 -8.05 3.52 3.94
C GLN A 41 -8.65 2.15 3.62
N GLY A 42 -7.97 1.41 2.74
CA GLY A 42 -8.10 -0.03 2.58
C GLY A 42 -6.74 -0.68 2.82
N GLN A 43 -6.73 -1.84 3.47
CA GLN A 43 -5.52 -2.61 3.71
C GLN A 43 -5.74 -4.10 3.45
N MET A 44 -4.74 -4.75 2.87
CA MET A 44 -4.71 -6.21 2.77
C MET A 44 -3.28 -6.74 2.78
N ASN A 45 -3.11 -7.99 3.18
CA ASN A 45 -1.86 -8.71 3.00
C ASN A 45 -1.93 -9.58 1.75
N ILE A 46 -0.86 -9.60 0.97
CA ILE A 46 -0.75 -10.39 -0.26
C ILE A 46 0.62 -11.06 -0.34
N ALA A 47 0.65 -12.26 -0.90
CA ALA A 47 1.91 -12.89 -1.29
C ALA A 47 2.62 -12.06 -2.37
N ILE A 48 3.93 -12.22 -2.48
CA ILE A 48 4.67 -11.73 -3.66
C ILE A 48 4.26 -12.52 -4.92
N HIS A 49 4.28 -11.87 -6.09
CA HIS A 49 3.94 -12.43 -7.41
C HIS A 49 2.44 -12.66 -7.71
N VAL A 50 1.54 -11.83 -7.16
CA VAL A 50 0.12 -11.85 -7.57
C VAL A 50 -0.10 -10.98 -8.80
N ASN A 51 -0.80 -11.53 -9.81
CA ASN A 51 -1.09 -10.80 -11.05
C ASN A 51 -2.25 -9.80 -10.91
N GLN A 52 -3.14 -10.02 -9.95
CA GLN A 52 -4.33 -9.20 -9.75
C GLN A 52 -4.65 -9.09 -8.27
N VAL A 53 -5.00 -7.88 -7.85
CA VAL A 53 -5.38 -7.56 -6.48
C VAL A 53 -6.68 -6.76 -6.52
N ASN A 54 -7.64 -7.12 -5.68
CA ASN A 54 -8.86 -6.35 -5.48
C ASN A 54 -8.86 -5.83 -4.03
N LEU A 55 -8.58 -4.54 -3.87
CA LEU A 55 -8.50 -3.87 -2.57
C LEU A 55 -9.69 -2.93 -2.42
N VAL A 56 -10.46 -3.13 -1.36
CA VAL A 56 -11.58 -2.27 -0.99
C VAL A 56 -11.11 -1.24 0.04
N ILE A 57 -11.53 0.02 -0.14
CA ILE A 57 -11.28 1.12 0.79
C ILE A 57 -12.56 1.32 1.60
N ASP A 58 -12.59 0.82 2.83
CA ASP A 58 -13.79 0.76 3.67
C ASP A 58 -13.57 1.23 5.12
N GLN A 59 -12.36 1.66 5.47
CA GLN A 59 -12.03 2.16 6.80
C GLN A 59 -11.87 3.69 6.79
N VAL A 60 -12.51 4.37 7.75
CA VAL A 60 -12.21 5.77 8.08
C VAL A 60 -11.15 5.79 9.17
N LEU A 61 -10.05 6.50 8.97
CA LEU A 61 -9.03 6.66 10.00
C LEU A 61 -9.53 7.55 11.15
N PRO A 62 -9.28 7.16 12.42
CA PRO A 62 -9.73 7.91 13.60
C PRO A 62 -8.94 9.20 13.82
#